data_AF-A0A1M3D7H4-F1
#
_entry.id   AF-A0A1M3D7H4-F1
#
_cell.length_a   1.000
_cell.length_b   1.000
_cell.length_c   1.000
_cell.angle_alpha   90.00
_cell.angle_beta   90.00
_cell.angle_gamma   90.00
#
_symmetry.space_group_name_H-M   'P 1'
#
loop_
_entity.id
_entity.type
_entity.pdbx_description
1 polymer ?
#
loop_
_entity_poly.entity_id
_entity_poly.type
_entity_poly.pdbx_seq_one_letter_code
_entity_poly.pdbx_strand_id
1 'polypeptide(L)'
;MEGQEFSMARADNIQLNVRSAFARDRVHALSKLTGMTASEVIEDALRGYVPPGLPANTGKLVRRGALLVRPSTGKRITLEEANDALDRSRERDLED
;
A
#
# COMPACT_ATOMS: atom_id res chain seq x y z
N MET A 1 -1.39 -43.09 -12.94
CA MET A 1 -1.00 -41.71 -12.61
C MET A 1 -2.29 -40.96 -12.30
N GLU A 2 -2.63 -40.88 -11.03
CA GLU A 2 -3.85 -40.22 -10.56
C GLU A 2 -3.64 -38.71 -10.59
N GLY A 3 -4.55 -38.00 -11.26
CA GLY A 3 -4.56 -36.55 -11.35
C GLY A 3 -4.93 -35.97 -9.99
N GLN A 4 -4.02 -35.19 -9.42
CA GLN A 4 -4.28 -34.36 -8.25
C GLN A 4 -5.42 -33.38 -8.56
N GLU A 5 -6.59 -33.62 -7.96
CA GLU A 5 -7.59 -32.58 -7.77
C GLU A 5 -6.96 -31.49 -6.88
N PHE A 6 -6.61 -30.36 -7.50
CA PHE A 6 -6.40 -29.13 -6.76
C PHE A 6 -7.75 -28.74 -6.16
N SER A 7 -7.96 -29.13 -4.90
CA SER A 7 -9.01 -28.60 -4.05
C SER A 7 -8.90 -27.08 -4.10
N MET A 8 -9.76 -26.43 -4.89
CA MET A 8 -10.04 -25.02 -4.76
C MET A 8 -10.59 -24.85 -3.35
N ALA A 9 -9.69 -24.58 -2.40
CA ALA A 9 -10.04 -24.15 -1.06
C ALA A 9 -11.10 -23.07 -1.25
N ARG A 10 -12.33 -23.39 -0.83
CA ARG A 10 -13.47 -22.48 -0.90
C ARG A 10 -12.97 -21.13 -0.42
N ALA A 11 -13.22 -20.08 -1.20
CA ALA A 11 -13.08 -18.73 -0.70
C ALA A 11 -13.94 -18.65 0.57
N ASP A 12 -13.29 -18.72 1.73
CA ASP A 12 -13.95 -18.53 3.01
C ASP A 12 -14.46 -17.10 3.00
N ASN A 13 -15.74 -16.94 2.69
CA ASN A 13 -16.44 -15.67 2.75
C ASN A 13 -16.58 -15.27 4.23
N ILE A 14 -15.47 -14.83 4.81
CA ILE A 14 -15.43 -14.31 6.17
C ILE A 14 -16.20 -12.99 6.17
N GLN A 15 -17.33 -12.96 6.86
CA GLN A 15 -18.09 -11.74 7.06
C GLN A 15 -17.37 -10.85 8.06
N LEU A 16 -16.85 -9.72 7.59
CA LEU A 16 -16.18 -8.75 8.45
C LEU A 16 -17.22 -7.95 9.27
N ASN A 17 -17.21 -8.15 10.59
CA ASN A 17 -18.10 -7.41 11.49
C ASN A 17 -17.37 -6.26 12.17
N VAL A 18 -17.62 -5.03 11.71
CA VAL A 18 -17.08 -3.79 12.30
C VAL A 18 -17.92 -3.39 13.53
N ARG A 19 -17.45 -3.77 14.72
CA ARG A 19 -18.16 -3.53 15.99
C ARG A 19 -18.10 -2.08 16.48
N SER A 20 -17.09 -1.32 16.07
CA SER A 20 -16.90 0.08 16.50
C SER A 20 -17.86 1.01 15.76
N ALA A 21 -18.66 1.78 16.51
CA ALA A 21 -19.55 2.81 15.94
C ALA A 21 -18.74 3.89 15.20
N PHE A 22 -17.64 4.35 15.79
CA PHE A 22 -16.74 5.32 15.18
C PHE A 22 -16.16 4.82 13.84
N ALA A 23 -15.77 3.54 13.78
CA ALA A 23 -15.23 2.96 12.55
C ALA A 23 -16.30 2.91 11.45
N ARG A 24 -17.55 2.59 11.78
CA ARG A 24 -18.67 2.60 10.83
C ARG A 24 -18.93 4.00 10.28
N ASP A 25 -18.97 5.01 11.15
CA ASP A 25 -19.18 6.40 10.73
C ASP A 25 -18.05 6.89 9.81
N ARG A 26 -16.81 6.53 10.14
CA ARG A 26 -15.64 6.90 9.32
C ARG A 26 -15.65 6.23 7.96
N VAL A 27 -15.98 4.95 7.89
CA VAL A 27 -16.11 4.21 6.61
C VAL A 27 -17.21 4.84 5.76
N HIS A 28 -18.37 5.15 6.33
CA HIS A 28 -19.45 5.82 5.59
C HIS A 28 -19.05 7.19 5.04
N ALA A 29 -18.32 7.99 5.83
CA ALA A 29 -17.80 9.28 5.37
C ALA A 29 -16.83 9.12 4.19
N LEU A 30 -15.92 8.14 4.27
CA LEU A 30 -14.95 7.86 3.21
C LEU A 30 -15.63 7.34 1.94
N SER A 31 -16.58 6.40 2.05
CA SER A 31 -17.34 5.90 0.90
C SER A 31 -18.07 7.01 0.14
N LYS A 32 -18.64 8.00 0.84
CA LYS A 32 -19.29 9.15 0.20
C LYS A 32 -18.30 10.06 -0.54
N LEU A 33 -17.06 10.16 -0.04
CA LEU A 33 -16.05 11.04 -0.59
C LEU A 33 -15.30 10.41 -1.77
N THR A 34 -15.04 9.11 -1.72
CA THR A 34 -14.26 8.38 -2.74
C THR A 34 -15.12 7.68 -3.78
N GLY A 35 -16.43 7.51 -3.53
CA GLY A 35 -17.32 6.71 -4.36
C GLY A 35 -17.13 5.19 -4.20
N MET A 36 -16.23 4.75 -3.32
CA MET A 36 -15.98 3.34 -3.03
C MET A 36 -17.09 2.76 -2.13
N THR A 37 -17.35 1.47 -2.30
CA THR A 37 -18.20 0.71 -1.38
C THR A 37 -17.54 0.61 0.01
N ALA A 38 -18.34 0.39 1.05
CA ALA A 38 -17.82 0.26 2.41
C ALA A 38 -16.80 -0.89 2.53
N SER A 39 -17.02 -1.99 1.80
CA SER A 39 -16.10 -3.13 1.76
C SER A 39 -14.75 -2.76 1.16
N GLU A 40 -14.74 -2.05 0.02
CA GLU A 40 -13.50 -1.61 -0.64
C GLU A 40 -12.70 -0.66 0.25
N VAL A 41 -13.37 0.28 0.93
CA VAL A 41 -12.71 1.18 1.89
C VAL A 41 -12.05 0.39 3.02
N ILE A 42 -12.71 -0.65 3.53
CA ILE A 42 -12.15 -1.45 4.61
C ILE A 42 -11.02 -2.35 4.11
N GLU A 43 -11.15 -2.96 2.94
CA GLU A 43 -10.10 -3.77 2.33
C GLU A 43 -8.83 -2.96 2.06
N ASP A 44 -8.97 -1.75 1.51
CA ASP A 44 -7.84 -0.85 1.27
C ASP A 44 -7.14 -0.46 2.58
N ALA A 45 -7.93 -0.11 3.61
CA ALA A 45 -7.39 0.16 4.94
C ALA A 45 -6.66 -1.05 5.54
N LEU A 46 -7.19 -2.27 5.37
CA LEU A 46 -6.56 -3.49 5.86
C LEU A 46 -5.29 -3.84 5.09
N ARG A 47 -5.21 -3.56 3.78
CA ARG A 47 -3.98 -3.74 2.99
C ARG A 47 -2.84 -2.85 3.49
N GLY A 48 -3.14 -1.63 3.92
CA GLY A 48 -2.16 -0.71 4.49
C GLY A 48 -1.88 -0.89 5.98
N TYR A 49 -2.67 -1.72 6.68
CA TYR A 49 -2.57 -1.84 8.14
C TYR A 49 -1.34 -2.66 8.54
N VAL A 50 -0.46 -2.02 9.30
CA VAL A 50 0.67 -2.68 9.97
C VAL A 50 0.35 -2.76 11.47
N PRO A 51 0.18 -3.97 12.04
CA PRO A 51 -0.11 -4.10 13.45
C PRO A 51 1.02 -3.53 14.33
N PRO A 52 0.70 -2.90 15.47
CA PRO A 52 1.70 -2.41 16.39
C PRO A 52 2.57 -3.57 16.89
N GLY A 53 3.89 -3.38 16.89
CA GLY A 53 4.86 -4.40 17.30
C GLY A 53 5.40 -5.28 16.18
N LEU A 54 4.83 -5.21 14.97
CA LEU A 54 5.43 -5.81 13.78
C LEU A 54 6.22 -4.74 13.01
N PRO A 55 7.47 -5.05 12.58
CA PRO A 55 8.17 -4.16 11.68
C PRO A 55 7.38 -4.06 10.37
N ALA A 56 7.03 -2.85 9.97
CA ALA A 56 6.46 -2.61 8.65
C ALA A 56 7.37 -3.27 7.60
N ASN A 57 6.80 -3.98 6.63
CA ASN A 57 7.58 -4.52 5.53
C ASN A 57 8.07 -3.36 4.67
N THR A 58 9.26 -2.85 4.96
CA THR A 58 9.88 -1.74 4.24
C THR A 58 10.61 -2.21 2.98
N GLY A 59 10.48 -3.49 2.62
CA GLY A 59 11.17 -4.09 1.48
C GLY A 59 12.68 -3.87 1.55
N LYS A 60 13.24 -3.25 0.51
CA LYS A 60 14.68 -2.91 0.43
C LYS A 60 15.04 -1.57 1.10
N LEU A 61 14.08 -0.88 1.71
CA LEU A 61 14.31 0.41 2.36
C LEU A 61 14.84 0.20 3.79
N VAL A 62 15.84 0.99 4.16
CA VAL A 62 16.40 1.05 5.50
C VAL A 62 15.84 2.24 6.26
N ARG A 63 15.57 2.06 7.55
CA ARG A 63 15.09 3.16 8.41
C ARG A 63 16.28 4.02 8.88
N ARG A 64 16.22 5.33 8.63
CA ARG A 64 17.15 6.34 9.14
C ARG A 64 16.35 7.38 9.94
N GLY A 65 16.29 7.19 11.25
CA GLY A 65 15.42 7.99 12.11
C GLY A 65 13.94 7.80 11.76
N ALA A 66 13.23 8.90 11.49
CA ALA A 66 11.83 8.89 11.07
C ALA A 66 11.61 8.51 9.59
N LEU A 67 12.67 8.48 8.78
CA LEU A 67 12.57 8.30 7.33
C LEU A 67 12.92 6.86 6.91
N LEU A 68 12.27 6.39 5.85
CA LEU A 68 12.66 5.19 5.12
C LEU A 68 13.43 5.61 3.86
N VAL A 69 14.64 5.09 3.71
CA VAL A 69 15.55 5.46 2.63
C VAL A 69 16.02 4.21 1.92
N ARG A 70 16.04 4.25 0.59
CA ARG A 70 16.65 3.18 -0.19
C ARG A 70 18.17 3.29 -0.04
N PRO A 71 18.86 2.26 0.49
CA PRO A 71 20.31 2.32 0.61
C PRO A 71 20.92 2.41 -0.80
N SER A 72 21.82 3.38 -1.01
CA SER A 72 22.50 3.57 -2.29
C SER A 72 23.46 2.41 -2.52
N THR A 73 23.24 1.62 -3.58
CA THR A 73 24.15 0.54 -4.00
C THR A 73 25.07 0.97 -5.15
N GLY A 74 25.15 2.26 -5.47
CA GLY A 74 25.72 2.74 -6.73
C GLY A 74 26.44 4.08 -6.67
N LYS A 75 26.67 4.65 -7.86
CA LYS A 75 27.40 5.90 -8.11
C LYS A 75 26.83 7.04 -7.26
N ARG A 76 27.74 7.81 -6.62
CA ARG A 76 27.38 9.10 -6.02
C ARG A 76 26.98 10.04 -7.15
N ILE A 77 25.73 10.51 -7.11
CA ILE A 77 25.22 11.54 -8.02
C ILE A 77 25.30 12.90 -7.33
N THR A 78 25.58 13.94 -8.10
CA THR A 78 25.53 15.32 -7.60
C THR A 78 24.07 15.77 -7.45
N LEU A 79 23.86 16.84 -6.68
CA LEU A 79 22.53 17.45 -6.53
C LEU A 79 21.97 17.92 -7.88
N GLU A 80 22.84 18.45 -8.74
CA GLU A 80 22.49 18.91 -10.09
C GLU A 80 21.99 17.74 -10.95
N GLU A 81 22.75 16.64 -11.01
CA GLU A 81 22.34 15.42 -11.74
C GLU A 81 21.01 14.85 -11.23
N ALA A 82 20.73 14.96 -9.92
CA ALA A 82 19.48 14.50 -9.32
C ALA A 82 18.29 15.40 -9.69
N ASN A 83 18.47 16.72 -9.70
CA ASN A 83 17.43 17.67 -10.09
C ASN A 83 17.09 17.52 -11.58
N ASP A 84 18.11 17.42 -12.45
CA ASP A 84 17.91 17.19 -13.88
C ASP A 84 17.14 15.88 -14.16
N ALA A 85 17.31 14.86 -13.32
CA ALA A 85 16.54 13.61 -13.44
C ALA A 85 15.08 13.78 -13.00
N LEU A 86 14.82 14.58 -11.97
CA LEU A 86 13.46 14.86 -11.50
C LEU A 86 12.68 15.70 -12.51
N ASP A 87 13.31 16.72 -13.09
CA ASP A 87 12.66 17.60 -14.08
C ASP A 87 12.28 16.82 -15.35
N ARG A 88 13.20 15.97 -15.85
CA ARG A 88 12.90 15.02 -16.96
C ARG A 88 11.82 13.98 -16.64
N SER A 89 11.53 13.71 -15.37
CA SER A 89 10.42 12.84 -15.00
C SER A 89 9.10 13.60 -15.06
N ARG A 90 9.08 14.83 -14.53
CA ARG A 90 7.90 15.70 -14.51
C ARG A 90 7.42 16.07 -15.91
N GLU A 91 8.35 16.34 -16.82
CA GLU A 91 8.03 16.64 -18.22
C GLU A 91 7.35 15.45 -18.91
N ARG A 92 7.79 14.22 -18.60
CA ARG A 92 7.22 13.00 -19.18
C ARG A 92 5.78 12.75 -18.73
N ASP A 93 5.48 13.02 -17.46
CA ASP A 93 4.14 12.86 -16.89
C ASP A 93 3.14 13.94 -17.36
N LEU A 94 3.62 14.99 -18.04
CA LEU A 94 2.79 16.05 -18.64
C LEU A 94 2.47 15.78 -20.12
N GLU A 95 3.18 14.84 -20.75
CA GLU A 95 3.01 14.49 -22.17
C GLU A 95 2.09 13.26 -22.40
N ASP A 96 1.76 12.50 -21.35
CA ASP A 96 0.75 11.42 -21.33
C ASP A 96 -0.62 11.92 -20.79
#